data_AF-Q6P988-F1
#
_entry.id   AF-Q6P988-F1
#
_cell.length_a   1.000
_cell.length_b   1.000
_cell.length_c   1.000
_cell.angle_alpha   90.00
_cell.angle_beta   90.00
_cell.angle_gamma   90.00
#
_symmetry.space_group_name_H-M   'P 1'
#
loop_
_entity.id
_entity.type
_entity.pdbx_description
1 polymer ?
#
loop_
_entity_poly.entity_id
_entity_poly.type
_entity_poly.pdbx_seq_one_letter_code
_entity_poly.pdbx_strand_id
1 'polypeptide(L)'
;MGRGVRVLLLLSLLHCAGGSEGRKTWRRRGQQPPPPPRTEAAPAAGQPVESFPLDFTAVEGNMDSFMAQVKSLAQSLYPCSAQQLNEDLRLHLLLNTSVTCNDGSPAGYYLKESRGSRRWLLFLEGGWYCFNRENCDSRYDTMRRLMSSRDWPRTRTGTGILSSQPEENPYWWNANMVFIPYCSSDVWSGASSKSEKNEYAFMGALIIQEVVRELLGRGLSGAKVLLLAGSSAGGTGVLLNVDRVAEQLEKLGYPAIQVRGLADSGWFLDNKQYRHTDCVDTITCAPTEAIRRGIRYWNGVVPERCRRQFQEGEEWNCFFGYKVYPTLRCPVFVVQWLFDEAQLTVDNVHLTGQPVQEGLRLYIQNLGRELRHTLKDVPASFAPACLSHEIIIRSHWTDVQVKGTSLPRALHCWDRSLHDSHKASKTPLKGCPVHLVDSCPWPHCNPSCPTVRDQFTGQEMNVAQFLMHMGFDMQTVAQPQGLEPSELLGMLSNGS
;
A
#
# COMPACT_ATOMS: atom_id res chain seq x y z
N MET A 1 -15.85 -45.37 -12.72
CA MET A 1 -14.46 -45.00 -13.08
C MET A 1 -14.39 -43.48 -13.17
N GLY A 2 -14.08 -42.81 -12.07
CA GLY A 2 -14.20 -41.36 -11.91
C GLY A 2 -12.98 -40.60 -12.44
N ARG A 3 -13.20 -39.68 -13.38
CA ARG A 3 -12.27 -38.62 -13.77
C ARG A 3 -12.43 -37.45 -12.79
N GLY A 4 -11.38 -37.10 -12.06
CA GLY A 4 -11.28 -35.84 -11.33
C GLY A 4 -10.45 -34.84 -12.13
N VAL A 5 -11.10 -33.83 -12.70
CA VAL A 5 -10.43 -32.69 -13.34
C VAL A 5 -10.11 -31.66 -12.25
N ARG A 6 -8.83 -31.45 -11.95
CA ARG A 6 -8.35 -30.34 -11.12
C ARG A 6 -8.30 -29.08 -11.99
N VAL A 7 -9.15 -28.10 -11.69
CA VAL A 7 -9.07 -26.74 -12.25
C VAL A 7 -8.10 -25.94 -11.38
N LEU A 8 -6.93 -25.61 -11.92
CA LEU A 8 -6.02 -24.61 -11.34
C LEU A 8 -6.53 -23.21 -11.72
N LEU A 9 -6.89 -22.41 -10.72
CA LEU A 9 -7.14 -20.97 -10.86
C LEU A 9 -5.79 -20.25 -11.00
N LEU A 10 -5.45 -19.89 -12.23
CA LEU A 10 -4.38 -18.94 -12.56
C LEU A 10 -4.91 -17.50 -12.40
N LEU A 11 -4.40 -16.77 -11.40
CA LEU A 11 -4.57 -15.33 -11.28
C LEU A 11 -3.73 -14.63 -12.36
N SER A 12 -4.37 -14.40 -13.50
CA SER A 12 -3.79 -13.65 -14.63
C SER A 12 -4.01 -12.15 -14.43
N LEU A 13 -2.92 -11.38 -14.33
CA LEU A 13 -2.92 -9.92 -14.44
C LEU A 13 -3.24 -9.53 -15.90
N LEU A 14 -4.46 -9.03 -16.13
CA LEU A 14 -4.86 -8.41 -17.40
C LEU A 14 -4.23 -7.00 -17.51
N HIS A 15 -3.34 -6.81 -18.49
CA HIS A 15 -3.07 -5.49 -19.07
C HIS A 15 -3.88 -5.37 -20.36
N CYS A 16 -4.81 -4.41 -20.38
CA CYS A 16 -5.52 -3.98 -21.57
C CYS A 16 -4.53 -3.23 -22.50
N ALA A 17 -4.29 -3.78 -23.69
CA ALA A 17 -3.78 -3.02 -24.83
C ALA A 17 -4.77 -3.20 -25.98
N GLY A 18 -5.62 -2.19 -26.19
CA GLY A 18 -6.49 -2.06 -27.35
C GLY A 18 -6.19 -0.74 -28.05
N GLY A 19 -6.02 -0.78 -29.37
CA GLY A 19 -5.92 0.44 -30.18
C GLY A 19 -5.04 0.31 -31.42
N SER A 20 -5.58 -0.32 -32.45
CA SER A 20 -5.08 -0.33 -33.84
C SER A 20 -5.05 1.08 -34.44
N GLU A 21 -3.99 1.44 -35.16
CA GLU A 21 -4.12 2.04 -36.50
C GLU A 21 -2.78 2.05 -37.26
N GLY A 22 -2.81 1.48 -38.48
CA GLY A 22 -1.65 1.37 -39.36
C GLY A 22 -1.35 2.66 -40.11
N ARG A 23 -0.09 2.87 -40.47
CA ARG A 23 0.25 3.76 -41.58
C ARG A 23 1.55 3.38 -42.29
N LYS A 24 1.44 3.54 -43.60
CA LYS A 24 2.31 3.10 -44.68
C LYS A 24 3.66 3.84 -44.68
N THR A 25 4.64 3.13 -45.21
CA THR A 25 6.00 3.54 -45.57
C THR A 25 6.08 4.74 -46.51
N TRP A 26 6.97 5.69 -46.22
CA TRP A 26 7.63 6.54 -47.23
C TRP A 26 9.11 6.76 -46.85
N ARG A 27 10.00 6.33 -47.74
CA ARG A 27 11.44 6.67 -47.76
C ARG A 27 11.62 8.03 -48.46
N ARG A 28 12.46 8.91 -47.91
CA ARG A 28 13.40 9.82 -48.62
C ARG A 28 14.30 10.45 -47.55
N ARG A 29 15.58 10.09 -47.49
CA ARG A 29 16.76 10.67 -48.20
C ARG A 29 17.20 11.97 -47.52
N GLY A 30 18.46 11.97 -47.07
CA GLY A 30 18.99 12.81 -46.01
C GLY A 30 19.20 14.28 -46.34
N GLN A 31 19.46 15.05 -45.28
CA GLN A 31 20.28 16.25 -45.27
C GLN A 31 20.71 16.62 -43.83
N GLN A 32 22.04 16.62 -43.65
CA GLN A 32 22.94 17.38 -42.77
C GLN A 32 22.68 17.63 -41.26
N PRO A 33 23.75 17.65 -40.43
CA PRO A 33 23.67 17.91 -38.99
C PRO A 33 23.52 19.42 -38.67
N PRO A 34 22.92 19.78 -37.53
CA PRO A 34 22.72 21.17 -37.15
C PRO A 34 24.03 21.85 -36.70
N PRO A 35 24.16 23.18 -36.85
CA PRO A 35 25.33 23.94 -36.41
C PRO A 35 25.37 24.07 -34.86
N PRO A 36 26.55 24.39 -34.27
CA PRO A 36 26.71 24.49 -32.82
C PRO A 36 25.98 25.71 -32.24
N PRO A 37 25.61 25.70 -30.94
CA PRO A 37 24.77 26.72 -30.34
C PRO A 37 25.48 28.07 -30.28
N ARG A 38 24.78 29.12 -30.73
CA ARG A 38 25.16 30.51 -30.49
C ARG A 38 24.99 30.83 -29.00
N THR A 39 26.00 31.49 -28.45
CA THR A 39 26.01 32.15 -27.15
C THR A 39 24.87 33.17 -27.05
N GLU A 40 23.82 32.83 -26.32
CA GLU A 40 22.87 33.83 -25.82
C GLU A 40 23.42 34.46 -24.53
N ALA A 41 23.49 35.78 -24.56
CA ALA A 41 23.90 36.63 -23.46
C ALA A 41 22.91 36.50 -22.28
N ALA A 42 23.46 36.53 -21.07
CA ALA A 42 22.69 36.55 -19.82
C ALA A 42 21.67 37.71 -19.80
N PRO A 43 20.41 37.48 -19.41
CA PRO A 43 19.51 38.57 -19.10
C PRO A 43 19.94 39.20 -17.77
N ALA A 44 20.10 40.52 -17.82
CA ALA A 44 20.40 41.38 -16.70
C ALA A 44 19.36 41.26 -15.57
N ALA A 45 19.84 41.57 -14.36
CA ALA A 45 19.07 41.66 -13.13
C ALA A 45 17.81 42.53 -13.28
N GLY A 46 16.71 42.10 -12.63
CA GLY A 46 15.63 42.98 -12.21
C GLY A 46 14.29 42.78 -12.90
N GLN A 47 13.50 41.82 -12.43
CA GLN A 47 12.07 42.05 -12.21
C GLN A 47 11.70 41.43 -10.85
N PRO A 48 11.11 42.20 -9.91
CA PRO A 48 10.62 41.63 -8.68
C PRO A 48 9.42 40.75 -9.02
N VAL A 49 9.42 39.51 -8.52
CA VAL A 49 8.21 38.70 -8.47
C VAL A 49 7.23 39.46 -7.57
N GLU A 50 6.22 40.08 -8.18
CA GLU A 50 5.09 40.64 -7.43
C GLU A 50 4.43 39.51 -6.65
N SER A 51 4.73 39.45 -5.36
CA SER A 51 3.99 38.64 -4.41
C SER A 51 2.90 39.55 -3.85
N PHE A 52 1.67 39.34 -4.32
CA PHE A 52 0.50 39.94 -3.68
C PHE A 52 0.27 39.20 -2.36
N PRO A 53 0.44 39.83 -1.18
CA PRO A 53 -0.03 39.24 0.05
C PRO A 53 -1.56 39.17 -0.04
N LEU A 54 -2.11 37.95 -0.09
CA LEU A 54 -3.54 37.76 0.07
C LEU A 54 -3.89 38.11 1.52
N ASP A 55 -4.55 39.24 1.70
CA ASP A 55 -5.08 39.66 2.99
C ASP A 55 -6.31 38.79 3.32
N PHE A 56 -6.13 37.88 4.28
CA PHE A 56 -7.17 36.98 4.76
C PHE A 56 -7.92 37.51 6.00
N THR A 57 -7.69 38.78 6.39
CA THR A 57 -8.39 39.37 7.55
C THR A 57 -9.91 39.33 7.39
N ALA A 58 -10.42 39.38 6.16
CA ALA A 58 -11.86 39.25 5.86
C ALA A 58 -12.42 37.81 6.00
N VAL A 59 -11.56 36.81 6.21
CA VAL A 59 -11.92 35.37 6.13
C VAL A 59 -11.94 34.69 7.50
N GLU A 60 -11.52 35.38 8.58
CA GLU A 60 -11.37 34.78 9.92
C GLU A 60 -12.66 34.12 10.47
N GLY A 61 -13.84 34.53 10.01
CA GLY A 61 -15.13 33.91 10.39
C GLY A 61 -15.59 32.74 9.50
N ASN A 62 -14.96 32.48 8.35
CA ASN A 62 -15.46 31.52 7.35
C ASN A 62 -14.36 30.73 6.62
N MET A 63 -13.25 30.44 7.32
CA MET A 63 -12.06 29.81 6.75
C MET A 63 -12.34 28.45 6.09
N ASP A 64 -13.27 27.65 6.63
CA ASP A 64 -13.64 26.37 6.03
C ASP A 64 -14.31 26.54 4.65
N SER A 65 -15.25 27.50 4.53
CA SER A 65 -15.89 27.82 3.24
C SER A 65 -14.88 28.41 2.25
N PHE A 66 -13.97 29.25 2.71
CA PHE A 66 -12.94 29.82 1.86
C PHE A 66 -11.97 28.76 1.34
N MET A 67 -11.48 27.87 2.21
CA MET A 67 -10.62 26.77 1.79
C MET A 67 -11.35 25.81 0.84
N ALA A 68 -12.66 25.60 1.02
CA ALA A 68 -13.47 24.86 0.07
C ALA A 68 -13.56 25.57 -1.31
N GLN A 69 -13.72 26.90 -1.34
CA GLN A 69 -13.70 27.68 -2.58
C GLN A 69 -12.33 27.68 -3.25
N VAL A 70 -11.24 27.81 -2.49
CA VAL A 70 -9.87 27.71 -3.02
C VAL A 70 -9.61 26.31 -3.56
N LYS A 71 -10.08 25.26 -2.87
CA LYS A 71 -9.99 23.89 -3.36
C LYS A 71 -10.78 23.72 -4.65
N SER A 72 -12.00 24.26 -4.73
CA SER A 72 -12.83 24.26 -5.93
C SER A 72 -12.15 25.02 -7.08
N LEU A 73 -11.52 26.17 -6.81
CA LEU A 73 -10.81 26.96 -7.81
C LEU A 73 -9.56 26.21 -8.30
N ALA A 74 -8.76 25.67 -7.38
CA ALA A 74 -7.59 24.87 -7.73
C ALA A 74 -7.97 23.63 -8.54
N GLN A 75 -9.07 22.94 -8.17
CA GLN A 75 -9.64 21.84 -8.95
C GLN A 75 -10.14 22.30 -10.32
N SER A 76 -10.75 23.48 -10.43
CA SER A 76 -11.20 24.03 -11.72
C SER A 76 -10.05 24.47 -12.64
N LEU A 77 -8.93 24.93 -12.06
CA LEU A 77 -7.74 25.35 -12.79
C LEU A 77 -6.80 24.19 -13.13
N TYR A 78 -6.87 23.08 -12.38
CA TYR A 78 -6.03 21.90 -12.60
C TYR A 78 -6.12 21.37 -14.05
N PRO A 79 -7.33 21.15 -14.64
CA PRO A 79 -7.46 20.74 -16.04
C PRO A 79 -6.81 21.67 -17.06
N CYS A 80 -6.80 22.99 -16.79
CA CYS A 80 -6.18 24.00 -17.67
C CYS A 80 -4.64 23.92 -17.68
N SER A 81 -4.03 23.35 -16.63
CA SER A 81 -2.58 23.12 -16.53
C SER A 81 -2.17 21.67 -16.79
N ALA A 82 -3.09 20.72 -16.60
CA ALA A 82 -2.84 19.28 -16.67
C ALA A 82 -2.54 18.80 -18.10
N GLN A 83 -2.95 19.53 -19.14
CA GLN A 83 -2.73 19.15 -20.54
C GLN A 83 -1.25 19.06 -20.96
N GLN A 84 -0.27 19.35 -20.08
CA GLN A 84 1.16 19.16 -20.33
C GLN A 84 1.96 18.49 -19.21
N LEU A 85 1.36 18.12 -18.07
CA LEU A 85 2.12 17.57 -16.95
C LEU A 85 2.19 16.05 -17.05
N ASN A 86 3.37 15.52 -17.38
CA ASN A 86 3.65 14.09 -17.34
C ASN A 86 3.39 13.56 -15.92
N GLU A 87 2.35 12.73 -15.76
CA GLU A 87 1.94 12.24 -14.45
C GLU A 87 2.76 11.05 -13.94
N ASP A 88 3.57 10.45 -14.81
CA ASP A 88 4.30 9.23 -14.50
C ASP A 88 5.47 9.46 -13.53
N LEU A 89 5.68 8.48 -12.66
CA LEU A 89 6.90 8.33 -11.89
C LEU A 89 8.00 7.74 -12.79
N ARG A 90 9.22 8.27 -12.70
CA ARG A 90 10.37 7.84 -13.53
C ARG A 90 11.31 6.93 -12.74
N LEU A 91 11.76 5.84 -13.35
CA LEU A 91 12.69 4.90 -12.73
C LEU A 91 14.08 5.51 -12.52
N HIS A 92 14.62 5.33 -11.32
CA HIS A 92 16.00 5.56 -10.93
C HIS A 92 16.54 4.27 -10.30
N LEU A 93 17.51 3.64 -10.97
CA LEU A 93 18.29 2.57 -10.33
C LEU A 93 19.22 3.19 -9.30
N LEU A 94 19.47 2.47 -8.20
CA LEU A 94 20.38 2.92 -7.16
C LEU A 94 21.79 3.10 -7.73
N LEU A 95 22.42 4.22 -7.38
CA LEU A 95 23.82 4.53 -7.70
C LEU A 95 24.75 3.55 -6.98
N ASN A 96 24.40 3.15 -5.76
CA ASN A 96 25.12 2.11 -5.03
C ASN A 96 24.71 0.71 -5.53
N THR A 97 25.41 0.22 -6.54
CA THR A 97 25.14 -1.08 -7.18
C THR A 97 25.42 -2.30 -6.28
N SER A 98 25.97 -2.11 -5.07
CA SER A 98 26.07 -3.18 -4.08
C SER A 98 24.73 -3.52 -3.41
N VAL A 99 23.74 -2.62 -3.51
CA VAL A 99 22.38 -2.83 -3.00
C VAL A 99 21.52 -3.36 -4.15
N THR A 100 21.17 -4.64 -4.06
CA THR A 100 20.66 -5.42 -5.18
C THR A 100 19.30 -6.06 -4.91
N CYS A 101 18.59 -6.38 -5.98
CA CYS A 101 17.48 -7.33 -5.99
C CYS A 101 17.99 -8.77 -5.75
N ASN A 102 17.08 -9.73 -5.60
CA ASN A 102 17.43 -11.13 -5.35
C ASN A 102 18.45 -11.69 -6.35
N ASP A 103 18.31 -11.39 -7.64
CA ASP A 103 19.19 -11.90 -8.72
C ASP A 103 20.54 -11.17 -8.85
N GLY A 104 20.79 -10.13 -8.04
CA GLY A 104 21.98 -9.29 -8.11
C GLY A 104 21.88 -8.08 -9.05
N SER A 105 20.76 -7.87 -9.75
CA SER A 105 20.51 -6.62 -10.48
C SER A 105 20.37 -5.44 -9.50
N PRO A 106 20.75 -4.22 -9.89
CA PRO A 106 20.63 -3.05 -9.01
C PRO A 106 19.16 -2.81 -8.66
N ALA A 107 18.86 -2.62 -7.38
CA ALA A 107 17.53 -2.18 -6.97
C ALA A 107 17.29 -0.72 -7.40
N GLY A 108 16.09 -0.18 -7.15
CA GLY A 108 15.75 1.17 -7.58
C GLY A 108 14.41 1.66 -7.03
N TYR A 109 14.03 2.85 -7.47
CA TYR A 109 12.78 3.50 -7.11
C TYR A 109 12.26 4.32 -8.30
N TYR A 110 10.95 4.49 -8.38
CA TYR A 110 10.33 5.44 -9.30
C TYR A 110 10.05 6.74 -8.54
N LEU A 111 10.31 7.89 -9.15
CA LEU A 111 10.13 9.21 -8.54
C LEU A 111 9.30 10.13 -9.43
N LYS A 112 8.35 10.83 -8.80
CA LYS A 112 7.75 12.07 -9.32
C LYS A 112 7.95 13.19 -8.31
N GLU A 113 8.69 14.21 -8.73
CA GLU A 113 8.95 15.39 -7.90
C GLU A 113 7.77 16.38 -7.96
N SER A 114 7.43 16.96 -6.81
CA SER A 114 6.62 18.17 -6.69
C SER A 114 7.42 19.23 -5.93
N ARG A 115 8.09 20.10 -6.69
CA ARG A 115 9.06 21.09 -6.16
C ARG A 115 8.48 22.05 -5.13
N GLY A 116 7.16 22.30 -5.16
CA GLY A 116 6.47 23.14 -4.18
C GLY A 116 6.08 22.42 -2.90
N SER A 117 6.19 21.09 -2.87
CA SER A 117 5.68 20.26 -1.78
C SER A 117 6.80 19.80 -0.84
N ARG A 118 6.57 19.97 0.46
CA ARG A 118 7.43 19.41 1.52
C ARG A 118 6.90 18.09 2.08
N ARG A 119 5.97 17.45 1.37
CA ARG A 119 5.43 16.12 1.69
C ARG A 119 6.05 15.10 0.75
N TRP A 120 6.50 13.99 1.33
CA TRP A 120 7.07 12.86 0.60
C TRP A 120 6.30 11.60 0.97
N LEU A 121 5.90 10.82 -0.03
CA LEU A 121 5.28 9.52 0.14
C LEU A 121 6.17 8.47 -0.52
N LEU A 122 6.76 7.60 0.29
CA LEU A 122 7.54 6.45 -0.14
C LEU A 122 6.69 5.20 0.02
N PHE A 123 6.30 4.58 -1.08
CA PHE A 123 5.48 3.38 -1.10
C PHE A 123 6.32 2.12 -1.31
N LEU A 124 6.15 1.15 -0.42
CA LEU A 124 6.74 -0.19 -0.49
C LEU A 124 5.76 -1.15 -1.17
N GLU A 125 6.14 -1.69 -2.32
CA GLU A 125 5.36 -2.73 -2.98
C GLU A 125 5.34 -4.02 -2.13
N GLY A 126 4.24 -4.77 -2.22
CA GLY A 126 4.10 -6.09 -1.64
C GLY A 126 4.26 -7.21 -2.68
N GLY A 127 3.72 -8.38 -2.35
CA GLY A 127 3.71 -9.53 -3.26
C GLY A 127 4.38 -10.77 -2.68
N TRP A 128 3.93 -11.25 -1.52
CA TRP A 128 4.42 -12.46 -0.88
C TRP A 128 5.93 -12.42 -0.55
N TYR A 129 6.60 -13.56 -0.49
CA TYR A 129 8.01 -13.74 -0.15
C TYR A 129 8.45 -15.16 -0.55
N CYS A 130 9.70 -15.53 -0.32
CA CYS A 130 10.16 -16.92 -0.43
C CYS A 130 11.17 -17.22 0.68
N PHE A 131 11.07 -18.36 1.36
CA PHE A 131 11.81 -18.62 2.62
C PHE A 131 12.80 -19.79 2.54
N ASN A 132 12.99 -20.37 1.35
CA ASN A 132 13.98 -21.40 1.07
C ASN A 132 14.37 -21.32 -0.42
N ARG A 133 15.39 -22.09 -0.82
CA ARG A 133 15.87 -22.12 -2.20
C ARG A 133 14.79 -22.56 -3.20
N GLU A 134 14.11 -23.67 -2.93
CA GLU A 134 13.11 -24.26 -3.83
C GLU A 134 11.99 -23.27 -4.19
N ASN A 135 11.43 -22.59 -3.17
CA ASN A 135 10.34 -21.64 -3.37
C ASN A 135 10.84 -20.35 -4.02
N CYS A 136 12.10 -19.94 -3.77
CA CYS A 136 12.70 -18.80 -4.45
C CYS A 136 12.99 -19.10 -5.92
N ASP A 137 13.46 -20.31 -6.26
CA ASP A 137 13.68 -20.74 -7.65
C ASP A 137 12.35 -20.75 -8.42
N SER A 138 11.31 -21.36 -7.85
CA SER A 138 9.95 -21.34 -8.42
C SER A 138 9.41 -19.91 -8.60
N ARG A 139 9.64 -19.03 -7.62
CA ARG A 139 9.27 -17.61 -7.70
C ARG A 139 10.06 -16.87 -8.78
N TYR A 140 11.34 -17.20 -8.97
CA TYR A 140 12.17 -16.56 -9.99
C TYR A 140 11.70 -16.92 -11.41
N ASP A 141 11.20 -18.14 -11.60
CA ASP A 141 10.65 -18.60 -12.87
C ASP A 141 9.26 -18.03 -13.17
N THR A 142 8.40 -17.92 -12.16
CA THR A 142 6.99 -17.52 -12.32
C THR A 142 6.71 -16.04 -12.08
N MET A 143 7.55 -15.35 -11.29
CA MET A 143 7.34 -13.98 -10.81
C MET A 143 8.64 -13.15 -10.82
N ARG A 144 9.47 -13.30 -11.86
CA ARG A 144 10.79 -12.65 -11.97
C ARG A 144 10.81 -11.16 -11.66
N ARG A 145 9.75 -10.40 -12.00
CA ARG A 145 9.63 -8.96 -11.71
C ARG A 145 9.76 -8.60 -10.22
N LEU A 146 9.46 -9.56 -9.33
CA LEU A 146 9.57 -9.43 -7.88
C LEU A 146 10.90 -9.93 -7.31
N MET A 147 11.87 -10.23 -8.19
CA MET A 147 13.21 -10.74 -7.84
C MET A 147 14.33 -10.10 -8.67
N SER A 148 13.99 -9.27 -9.66
CA SER A 148 14.92 -8.65 -10.59
C SER A 148 14.39 -7.31 -11.10
N SER A 149 15.29 -6.35 -11.32
CA SER A 149 14.97 -5.06 -11.93
C SER A 149 15.14 -5.02 -13.45
N ARG A 150 15.58 -6.11 -14.08
CA ARG A 150 15.95 -6.16 -15.51
C ARG A 150 14.80 -5.82 -16.46
N ASP A 151 13.57 -6.19 -16.09
CA ASP A 151 12.37 -6.02 -16.92
C ASP A 151 11.48 -4.86 -16.44
N TRP A 152 12.00 -3.98 -15.58
CA TRP A 152 11.25 -2.83 -15.08
C TRP A 152 11.05 -1.75 -16.15
N PRO A 153 9.82 -1.23 -16.34
CA PRO A 153 9.59 -0.14 -17.27
C PRO A 153 10.30 1.15 -16.83
N ARG A 154 10.59 2.05 -17.77
CA ARG A 154 11.24 3.33 -17.45
C ARG A 154 10.34 4.30 -16.68
N THR A 155 9.03 4.12 -16.82
CA THR A 155 8.02 4.93 -16.14
C THR A 155 6.92 4.02 -15.56
N ARG A 156 6.24 4.53 -14.55
CA ARG A 156 5.08 3.88 -13.93
C ARG A 156 4.08 4.96 -13.55
N THR A 157 2.82 4.77 -13.93
CA THR A 157 1.73 5.66 -13.53
C THR A 157 1.43 5.50 -12.04
N GLY A 158 1.30 6.62 -11.33
CA GLY A 158 0.89 6.63 -9.93
C GLY A 158 -0.61 6.46 -9.80
N THR A 159 -1.06 5.48 -9.01
CA THR A 159 -2.48 5.17 -8.78
C THR A 159 -2.81 5.25 -7.29
N GLY A 160 -4.09 5.42 -6.98
CA GLY A 160 -4.59 5.62 -5.61
C GLY A 160 -3.88 6.77 -4.90
N ILE A 161 -3.28 6.50 -3.74
CA ILE A 161 -2.54 7.47 -2.94
C ILE A 161 -1.27 8.00 -3.62
N LEU A 162 -0.76 7.32 -4.66
CA LEU A 162 0.36 7.78 -5.49
C LEU A 162 -0.10 8.62 -6.70
N SER A 163 -1.40 8.64 -7.00
CA SER A 163 -1.95 9.45 -8.08
C SER A 163 -1.75 10.93 -7.80
N SER A 164 -1.46 11.68 -8.85
CA SER A 164 -1.40 13.15 -8.79
C SER A 164 -2.67 13.82 -9.28
N GLN A 165 -3.71 13.05 -9.61
CA GLN A 165 -5.02 13.56 -9.94
C GLN A 165 -5.77 13.85 -8.63
N PRO A 166 -6.22 15.10 -8.37
CA PRO A 166 -6.97 15.44 -7.16
C PRO A 166 -8.27 14.65 -6.98
N GLU A 167 -8.85 14.14 -8.08
CA GLU A 167 -10.07 13.33 -8.09
C GLU A 167 -9.83 11.95 -7.49
N GLU A 168 -8.68 11.34 -7.80
CA GLU A 168 -8.27 10.03 -7.28
C GLU A 168 -7.54 10.16 -5.94
N ASN A 169 -6.81 11.25 -5.69
CA ASN A 169 -6.04 11.48 -4.46
C ASN A 169 -6.35 12.84 -3.81
N PRO A 170 -7.47 12.97 -3.07
CA PRO A 170 -8.02 14.28 -2.68
C PRO A 170 -7.18 15.16 -1.77
N TYR A 171 -6.14 14.60 -1.13
CA TYR A 171 -5.34 15.28 -0.10
C TYR A 171 -3.83 15.24 -0.35
N TRP A 172 -3.30 14.16 -0.92
CA TRP A 172 -1.86 13.95 -1.11
C TRP A 172 -1.42 14.04 -2.58
N TRP A 173 -2.30 14.34 -3.53
CA TRP A 173 -1.98 14.39 -4.98
C TRP A 173 -0.75 15.24 -5.33
N ASN A 174 -0.49 16.31 -4.58
CA ASN A 174 0.64 17.21 -4.79
C ASN A 174 1.86 16.87 -3.90
N ALA A 175 2.00 15.65 -3.40
CA ALA A 175 3.21 15.19 -2.71
C ALA A 175 4.32 14.80 -3.70
N ASN A 176 5.56 14.70 -3.23
CA ASN A 176 6.60 13.98 -3.94
C ASN A 176 6.29 12.48 -3.81
N MET A 177 6.12 11.80 -4.94
CA MET A 177 5.69 10.40 -4.97
C MET A 177 6.86 9.50 -5.30
N VAL A 178 7.07 8.48 -4.47
CA VAL A 178 8.10 7.47 -4.66
C VAL A 178 7.48 6.09 -4.57
N PHE A 179 7.71 5.26 -5.59
CA PHE A 179 7.33 3.85 -5.59
C PHE A 179 8.61 3.01 -5.56
N ILE A 180 8.77 2.17 -4.54
CA ILE A 180 9.93 1.30 -4.36
C ILE A 180 9.47 -0.12 -4.69
N PRO A 181 9.83 -0.68 -5.86
CA PRO A 181 9.38 -2.00 -6.25
C PRO A 181 9.99 -3.08 -5.38
N TYR A 182 9.21 -4.13 -5.16
CA TYR A 182 9.61 -5.21 -4.28
C TYR A 182 10.38 -6.28 -5.05
N CYS A 183 11.71 -6.26 -4.93
CA CYS A 183 12.60 -7.23 -5.59
C CYS A 183 13.48 -8.05 -4.65
N SER A 184 13.17 -8.04 -3.35
CA SER A 184 13.99 -8.66 -2.31
C SER A 184 13.36 -9.90 -1.68
N SER A 185 12.08 -10.20 -1.92
CA SER A 185 11.40 -11.44 -1.46
C SER A 185 11.51 -11.76 0.05
N ASP A 186 11.79 -10.74 0.88
CA ASP A 186 12.14 -10.85 2.30
C ASP A 186 11.26 -10.00 3.25
N VAL A 187 10.04 -9.64 2.83
CA VAL A 187 9.15 -8.72 3.55
C VAL A 187 9.85 -7.42 4.01
N TRP A 188 10.80 -6.92 3.20
CA TRP A 188 11.61 -5.73 3.50
C TRP A 188 12.48 -5.85 4.76
N SER A 189 12.81 -7.08 5.18
CA SER A 189 13.57 -7.35 6.41
C SER A 189 15.04 -7.66 6.16
N GLY A 190 15.41 -8.11 4.97
CA GLY A 190 16.75 -8.65 4.70
C GLY A 190 17.84 -7.60 4.73
N ALA A 191 19.01 -7.99 5.24
CA ALA A 191 20.24 -7.21 5.24
C ALA A 191 21.46 -8.04 4.78
N SER A 192 21.26 -9.02 3.90
CA SER A 192 22.32 -9.91 3.39
C SER A 192 22.52 -9.78 1.89
N SER A 193 23.77 -9.61 1.49
CA SER A 193 24.18 -9.64 0.07
C SER A 193 24.25 -11.08 -0.45
N LYS A 194 24.14 -11.22 -1.78
CA LYS A 194 24.45 -12.49 -2.48
C LYS A 194 25.87 -12.93 -2.13
N SER A 195 26.04 -14.20 -1.79
CA SER A 195 27.34 -14.79 -1.47
C SER A 195 27.49 -16.15 -2.14
N GLU A 196 28.67 -16.75 -2.10
CA GLU A 196 28.87 -18.12 -2.59
C GLU A 196 27.93 -19.14 -1.89
N LYS A 197 27.48 -18.83 -0.67
CA LYS A 197 26.53 -19.66 0.10
C LYS A 197 25.07 -19.34 -0.21
N ASN A 198 24.77 -18.10 -0.58
CA ASN A 198 23.41 -17.61 -0.82
C ASN A 198 23.27 -17.14 -2.26
N GLU A 199 22.62 -17.95 -3.10
CA GLU A 199 22.42 -17.67 -4.53
C GLU A 199 21.56 -16.41 -4.78
N TYR A 200 20.73 -16.03 -3.81
CA TYR A 200 19.92 -14.81 -3.82
C TYR A 200 20.40 -13.82 -2.76
N ALA A 201 20.34 -12.52 -3.08
CA ALA A 201 20.49 -11.44 -2.10
C ALA A 201 19.14 -11.15 -1.42
N PHE A 202 19.14 -10.85 -0.12
CA PHE A 202 17.95 -10.42 0.62
C PHE A 202 18.28 -9.08 1.28
N MET A 203 17.98 -7.98 0.58
CA MET A 203 18.47 -6.63 0.93
C MET A 203 17.34 -5.62 1.15
N GLY A 204 16.10 -6.06 1.42
CA GLY A 204 14.94 -5.18 1.51
C GLY A 204 15.12 -4.01 2.48
N ALA A 205 15.67 -4.24 3.69
CA ALA A 205 15.92 -3.17 4.65
C ALA A 205 17.01 -2.19 4.16
N LEU A 206 18.02 -2.70 3.44
CA LEU A 206 19.11 -1.89 2.89
C LEU A 206 18.65 -1.09 1.65
N ILE A 207 17.77 -1.66 0.82
CA ILE A 207 17.14 -0.96 -0.31
C ILE A 207 16.42 0.30 0.20
N ILE A 208 15.60 0.17 1.25
CA ILE A 208 14.89 1.32 1.83
C ILE A 208 15.89 2.39 2.31
N GLN A 209 16.93 1.98 3.02
CA GLN A 209 17.95 2.92 3.51
C GLN A 209 18.69 3.63 2.37
N GLU A 210 19.03 2.93 1.29
CA GLU A 210 19.71 3.53 0.13
C GLU A 210 18.79 4.47 -0.64
N VAL A 211 17.52 4.12 -0.85
CA VAL A 211 16.53 5.01 -1.46
C VAL A 211 16.40 6.30 -0.65
N VAL A 212 16.22 6.22 0.67
CA VAL A 212 16.14 7.40 1.54
C VAL A 212 17.39 8.27 1.41
N ARG A 213 18.59 7.65 1.39
CA ARG A 213 19.86 8.37 1.26
C ARG A 213 19.98 9.11 -0.07
N GLU A 214 19.64 8.48 -1.19
CA GLU A 214 19.68 9.13 -2.49
C GLU A 214 18.66 10.25 -2.63
N LEU A 215 17.46 10.06 -2.07
CA LEU A 215 16.39 11.05 -2.13
C LEU A 215 16.74 12.33 -1.34
N LEU A 216 17.61 12.28 -0.34
CA LEU A 216 18.13 13.48 0.34
C LEU A 216 18.78 14.45 -0.66
N GLY A 217 19.48 13.93 -1.67
CA GLY A 217 20.06 14.70 -2.77
C GLY A 217 19.06 15.12 -3.85
N ARG A 218 17.82 14.64 -3.80
CA ARG A 218 16.72 14.95 -4.73
C ARG A 218 15.60 15.78 -4.11
N GLY A 219 15.85 16.38 -2.94
CA GLY A 219 14.93 17.31 -2.27
C GLY A 219 14.27 16.79 -1.01
N LEU A 220 14.46 15.52 -0.62
CA LEU A 220 13.93 14.98 0.64
C LEU A 220 14.52 15.72 1.86
N SER A 221 15.73 16.27 1.73
CA SER A 221 16.37 17.12 2.74
C SER A 221 15.52 18.33 3.17
N GLY A 222 14.64 18.83 2.29
CA GLY A 222 13.71 19.93 2.57
C GLY A 222 12.32 19.50 3.04
N ALA A 223 12.09 18.20 3.30
CA ALA A 223 10.80 17.67 3.67
C ALA A 223 10.36 18.13 5.08
N LYS A 224 9.06 18.27 5.26
CA LYS A 224 8.41 18.40 6.57
C LYS A 224 7.88 17.06 7.05
N VAL A 225 7.33 16.26 6.13
CA VAL A 225 6.75 14.94 6.43
C VAL A 225 7.25 13.93 5.39
N LEU A 226 7.74 12.80 5.88
CA LEU A 226 7.99 11.59 5.10
C LEU A 226 7.01 10.52 5.58
N LEU A 227 6.05 10.15 4.73
CA LEU A 227 5.15 9.03 4.96
C LEU A 227 5.71 7.79 4.26
N LEU A 228 6.16 6.82 5.05
CA LEU A 228 6.49 5.49 4.57
C LEU A 228 5.20 4.66 4.52
N ALA A 229 4.70 4.44 3.32
CA ALA A 229 3.50 3.65 3.06
C ALA A 229 3.86 2.30 2.44
N GLY A 230 2.95 1.34 2.47
CA GLY A 230 3.13 0.07 1.76
C GLY A 230 1.91 -0.81 1.87
N SER A 231 1.74 -1.69 0.88
CA SER A 231 0.63 -2.65 0.82
C SER A 231 1.12 -4.09 0.94
N SER A 232 0.33 -4.97 1.55
CA SER A 232 0.65 -6.40 1.70
C SER A 232 1.98 -6.61 2.46
N ALA A 233 2.92 -7.38 1.91
CA ALA A 233 4.29 -7.51 2.44
C ALA A 233 5.00 -6.14 2.60
N GLY A 234 4.67 -5.15 1.76
CA GLY A 234 5.12 -3.77 1.91
C GLY A 234 4.53 -3.07 3.13
N GLY A 235 3.27 -3.36 3.49
CA GLY A 235 2.63 -2.89 4.71
C GLY A 235 3.31 -3.43 5.98
N THR A 236 3.65 -4.72 6.00
CA THR A 236 4.49 -5.29 7.06
C THR A 236 5.90 -4.66 7.04
N GLY A 237 6.45 -4.43 5.84
CA GLY A 237 7.70 -3.72 5.64
C GLY A 237 7.73 -2.32 6.26
N VAL A 238 6.62 -1.57 6.23
CA VAL A 238 6.47 -0.28 6.93
C VAL A 238 6.69 -0.47 8.43
N LEU A 239 6.00 -1.44 9.04
CA LEU A 239 6.11 -1.72 10.48
C LEU A 239 7.55 -2.10 10.88
N LEU A 240 8.25 -2.83 10.01
CA LEU A 240 9.63 -3.26 10.24
C LEU A 240 10.68 -2.16 10.01
N ASN A 241 10.36 -1.09 9.27
CA ASN A 241 11.35 -0.12 8.79
C ASN A 241 11.07 1.34 9.21
N VAL A 242 9.87 1.71 9.62
CA VAL A 242 9.50 3.11 9.89
C VAL A 242 10.41 3.78 10.92
N ASP A 243 10.70 3.09 12.03
CA ASP A 243 11.62 3.61 13.06
C ASP A 243 13.07 3.64 12.58
N ARG A 244 13.49 2.68 11.74
CA ARG A 244 14.83 2.64 11.15
C ARG A 244 15.07 3.81 10.19
N VAL A 245 14.06 4.19 9.41
CA VAL A 245 14.10 5.39 8.54
C VAL A 245 14.19 6.66 9.39
N ALA A 246 13.41 6.75 10.47
CA ALA A 246 13.48 7.89 11.39
C ALA A 246 14.87 8.03 12.03
N GLU A 247 15.42 6.93 12.55
CA GLU A 247 16.77 6.90 13.11
C GLU A 247 17.85 7.25 12.08
N GLN A 248 17.70 6.79 10.83
CA GLN A 248 18.61 7.14 9.73
C GLN A 248 18.62 8.64 9.46
N LEU A 249 17.44 9.27 9.36
CA LEU A 249 17.33 10.72 9.10
C LEU A 249 17.86 11.55 10.27
N GLU A 250 17.58 11.15 11.51
CA GLU A 250 18.15 11.76 12.72
C GLU A 250 19.69 11.71 12.69
N LYS A 251 20.27 10.53 12.42
CA LYS A 251 21.73 10.34 12.34
C LYS A 251 22.38 11.12 11.20
N LEU A 252 21.69 11.32 10.08
CA LEU A 252 22.18 12.09 8.94
C LEU A 252 21.97 13.61 9.09
N GLY A 253 21.44 14.09 10.22
CA GLY A 253 21.29 15.52 10.50
C GLY A 253 19.98 16.14 10.01
N TYR A 254 18.92 15.35 9.81
CA TYR A 254 17.60 15.80 9.38
C TYR A 254 16.49 15.57 10.42
N PRO A 255 16.64 16.02 11.69
CA PRO A 255 15.65 15.78 12.74
C PRO A 255 14.31 16.50 12.52
N ALA A 256 14.27 17.49 11.61
CA ALA A 256 13.06 18.23 11.28
C ALA A 256 12.07 17.45 10.40
N ILE A 257 12.52 16.37 9.74
CA ILE A 257 11.66 15.54 8.89
C ILE A 257 10.84 14.61 9.78
N GLN A 258 9.52 14.81 9.82
CA GLN A 258 8.62 13.94 10.58
C GLN A 258 8.36 12.64 9.80
N VAL A 259 8.89 11.52 10.29
CA VAL A 259 8.64 10.19 9.73
C VAL A 259 7.35 9.61 10.28
N ARG A 260 6.49 9.11 9.39
CA ARG A 260 5.19 8.49 9.71
C ARG A 260 5.04 7.19 8.92
N GLY A 261 4.23 6.26 9.39
CA GLY A 261 3.94 4.99 8.70
C GLY A 261 2.49 4.87 8.23
N LEU A 262 2.25 4.27 7.08
CA LEU A 262 0.94 3.82 6.61
C LEU A 262 1.03 2.36 6.18
N ALA A 263 0.59 1.44 7.03
CA ALA A 263 0.65 0.00 6.78
C ALA A 263 -0.71 -0.48 6.26
N ASP A 264 -0.81 -0.76 4.96
CA ASP A 264 -2.00 -1.34 4.31
C ASP A 264 -1.85 -2.85 4.14
N SER A 265 -2.85 -3.61 4.61
CA SER A 265 -2.96 -5.06 4.41
C SER A 265 -1.70 -5.83 4.86
N GLY A 266 -0.99 -5.28 5.86
CA GLY A 266 0.26 -5.81 6.42
C GLY A 266 0.15 -6.22 7.88
N TRP A 267 -1.07 -6.26 8.42
CA TRP A 267 -1.39 -6.62 9.80
C TRP A 267 -2.00 -8.04 9.82
N PHE A 268 -1.12 -9.03 9.93
CA PHE A 268 -1.48 -10.45 9.98
C PHE A 268 -1.60 -10.97 11.41
N LEU A 269 -2.31 -12.08 11.55
CA LEU A 269 -2.40 -12.89 12.76
C LEU A 269 -1.53 -14.15 12.60
N ASP A 270 -0.86 -14.54 13.67
CA ASP A 270 -0.15 -15.81 13.85
C ASP A 270 -1.09 -16.88 14.43
N ASN A 271 -2.29 -16.96 13.86
CA ASN A 271 -3.35 -17.87 14.27
C ASN A 271 -3.13 -19.30 13.75
N LYS A 272 -3.99 -20.20 14.23
CA LYS A 272 -4.06 -21.58 13.76
C LYS A 272 -4.82 -21.62 12.43
N GLN A 273 -4.26 -22.30 11.43
CA GLN A 273 -4.93 -22.55 10.15
C GLN A 273 -6.28 -23.27 10.34
N TYR A 274 -7.24 -23.01 9.45
CA TYR A 274 -8.52 -23.72 9.43
C TYR A 274 -8.32 -25.23 9.23
N ARG A 275 -7.47 -25.59 8.26
CA ARG A 275 -6.97 -26.95 8.06
C ARG A 275 -5.45 -26.91 8.02
N HIS A 276 -4.82 -27.62 8.95
CA HIS A 276 -3.38 -27.74 8.97
C HIS A 276 -2.85 -28.27 7.64
N THR A 277 -1.77 -27.69 7.15
CA THR A 277 -0.99 -28.18 6.02
C THR A 277 0.48 -28.11 6.37
N ASP A 278 1.25 -29.06 5.84
CA ASP A 278 2.70 -28.99 5.96
C ASP A 278 3.22 -27.77 5.18
N CYS A 279 4.22 -27.11 5.74
CA CYS A 279 4.86 -25.94 5.12
C CYS A 279 5.78 -26.39 3.99
N VAL A 280 5.19 -26.69 2.83
CA VAL A 280 5.88 -27.04 1.58
C VAL A 280 5.89 -25.83 0.64
N ASP A 281 4.72 -25.32 0.28
CA ASP A 281 4.55 -24.17 -0.60
C ASP A 281 4.46 -22.87 0.20
N THR A 282 4.91 -21.78 -0.42
CA THR A 282 4.87 -20.44 0.21
C THR A 282 3.44 -20.04 0.61
N ILE A 283 2.47 -20.31 -0.27
CA ILE A 283 1.13 -19.74 -0.19
C ILE A 283 0.29 -20.35 0.93
N THR A 284 0.52 -21.63 1.23
CA THR A 284 -0.25 -22.39 2.22
C THR A 284 0.52 -22.66 3.51
N CYS A 285 1.79 -22.27 3.58
CA CYS A 285 2.57 -22.40 4.81
C CYS A 285 1.96 -21.53 5.93
N ALA A 286 1.78 -22.11 7.11
CA ALA A 286 1.30 -21.38 8.27
C ALA A 286 2.17 -20.14 8.55
N PRO A 287 1.56 -19.00 8.90
CA PRO A 287 2.26 -17.71 8.95
C PRO A 287 3.47 -17.71 9.90
N THR A 288 3.35 -18.39 11.05
CA THR A 288 4.45 -18.52 12.02
C THR A 288 5.64 -19.28 11.47
N GLU A 289 5.41 -20.44 10.85
CA GLU A 289 6.46 -21.28 10.29
C GLU A 289 7.13 -20.61 9.09
N ALA A 290 6.34 -19.95 8.24
CA ALA A 290 6.82 -19.21 7.08
C ALA A 290 7.83 -18.13 7.49
N ILE A 291 7.48 -17.28 8.47
CA ILE A 291 8.36 -16.21 8.96
C ILE A 291 9.54 -16.77 9.75
N ARG A 292 9.36 -17.82 10.56
CA ARG A 292 10.48 -18.49 11.27
C ARG A 292 11.54 -19.01 10.31
N ARG A 293 11.15 -19.60 9.18
CA ARG A 293 12.09 -20.01 8.12
C ARG A 293 12.67 -18.80 7.41
N GLY A 294 11.81 -17.85 7.02
CA GLY A 294 12.17 -16.66 6.28
C GLY A 294 13.23 -15.82 6.96
N ILE A 295 13.03 -15.45 8.23
CA ILE A 295 13.97 -14.59 8.95
C ILE A 295 15.39 -15.16 9.00
N ARG A 296 15.53 -16.49 9.14
CA ARG A 296 16.82 -17.17 9.09
C ARG A 296 17.42 -17.16 7.69
N TYR A 297 16.61 -17.42 6.67
CA TYR A 297 17.06 -17.47 5.29
C TYR A 297 17.48 -16.09 4.73
N TRP A 298 16.76 -15.04 5.12
CA TRP A 298 16.98 -13.66 4.67
C TRP A 298 18.07 -12.93 5.45
N ASN A 299 18.48 -13.48 6.61
CA ASN A 299 19.18 -12.75 7.66
C ASN A 299 18.41 -11.47 8.03
N GLY A 300 17.11 -11.66 8.32
CA GLY A 300 16.15 -10.59 8.49
C GLY A 300 16.39 -9.79 9.78
N VAL A 301 16.28 -8.47 9.69
CA VAL A 301 16.37 -7.55 10.82
C VAL A 301 15.00 -6.98 11.18
N VAL A 302 14.71 -6.92 12.48
CA VAL A 302 13.46 -6.38 13.04
C VAL A 302 13.73 -5.08 13.83
N PRO A 303 12.70 -4.27 14.15
CA PRO A 303 12.88 -3.08 14.98
C PRO A 303 13.51 -3.41 16.33
N GLU A 304 14.52 -2.63 16.74
CA GLU A 304 15.32 -2.92 17.92
C GLU A 304 14.50 -3.03 19.21
N ARG A 305 13.48 -2.17 19.34
CA ARG A 305 12.60 -2.16 20.52
C ARG A 305 11.75 -3.43 20.61
N CYS A 306 11.27 -3.93 19.47
CA CYS A 306 10.56 -5.19 19.40
C CYS A 306 11.49 -6.38 19.64
N ARG A 307 12.69 -6.36 19.05
CA ARG A 307 13.72 -7.39 19.28
C ARG A 307 13.98 -7.63 20.77
N ARG A 308 14.08 -6.54 21.56
CA ARG A 308 14.33 -6.60 23.02
C ARG A 308 13.18 -7.21 23.83
N GLN A 309 11.99 -7.36 23.27
CA GLN A 309 10.84 -7.98 23.95
C GLN A 309 10.80 -9.50 23.81
N PHE A 310 11.52 -10.06 22.83
CA PHE A 310 11.53 -11.49 22.53
C PHE A 310 12.93 -12.07 22.75
N GLN A 311 12.99 -13.38 23.01
CA GLN A 311 14.27 -14.09 23.11
C GLN A 311 14.95 -14.18 21.75
N GLU A 312 16.28 -14.37 21.74
CA GLU A 312 17.02 -14.61 20.50
C GLU A 312 16.47 -15.87 19.79
N GLY A 313 16.21 -15.77 18.49
CA GLY A 313 15.53 -16.80 17.69
C GLY A 313 14.00 -16.65 17.63
N GLU A 314 13.41 -15.82 18.48
CA GLU A 314 11.96 -15.53 18.51
C GLU A 314 11.62 -14.18 17.86
N GLU A 315 12.52 -13.59 17.07
CA GLU A 315 12.32 -12.30 16.40
C GLU A 315 11.20 -12.34 15.33
N TRP A 316 10.80 -13.54 14.87
CA TRP A 316 9.66 -13.74 13.98
C TRP A 316 8.36 -13.11 14.53
N ASN A 317 8.25 -12.98 15.86
CA ASN A 317 7.15 -12.29 16.53
C ASN A 317 6.97 -10.85 16.04
N CYS A 318 8.06 -10.16 15.69
CA CYS A 318 8.05 -8.76 15.25
C CYS A 318 7.52 -8.54 13.83
N PHE A 319 7.18 -9.60 13.09
CA PHE A 319 6.51 -9.49 11.79
C PHE A 319 4.99 -9.37 11.93
N PHE A 320 4.43 -9.64 13.12
CA PHE A 320 3.01 -9.57 13.39
C PHE A 320 2.65 -8.20 13.96
N GLY A 321 1.75 -7.49 13.28
CA GLY A 321 1.47 -6.08 13.53
C GLY A 321 1.13 -5.77 14.99
N TYR A 322 0.27 -6.59 15.59
CA TYR A 322 -0.18 -6.41 16.98
C TYR A 322 0.92 -6.62 18.03
N LYS A 323 2.02 -7.31 17.68
CA LYS A 323 3.19 -7.50 18.55
C LYS A 323 4.21 -6.39 18.39
N VAL A 324 4.46 -5.94 17.16
CA VAL A 324 5.47 -4.90 16.88
C VAL A 324 4.95 -3.48 17.13
N TYR A 325 3.67 -3.21 16.84
CA TYR A 325 3.08 -1.87 16.90
C TYR A 325 3.26 -1.16 18.26
N PRO A 326 3.04 -1.81 19.43
CA PRO A 326 3.24 -1.16 20.73
C PRO A 326 4.68 -0.70 21.00
N THR A 327 5.64 -1.16 20.21
CA THR A 327 7.06 -0.84 20.38
C THR A 327 7.52 0.34 19.51
N LEU A 328 6.73 0.69 18.48
CA LEU A 328 7.09 1.70 17.49
C LEU A 328 7.10 3.11 18.08
N ARG A 329 8.11 3.92 17.70
CA ARG A 329 8.18 5.34 18.04
C ARG A 329 7.32 6.18 17.11
N CYS A 330 7.42 5.91 15.81
CA CYS A 330 6.77 6.74 14.79
C CYS A 330 5.26 6.53 14.83
N PRO A 331 4.45 7.57 14.55
CA PRO A 331 3.02 7.39 14.38
C PRO A 331 2.75 6.54 13.14
N VAL A 332 1.93 5.50 13.28
CA VAL A 332 1.55 4.60 12.19
C VAL A 332 0.04 4.55 12.07
N PHE A 333 -0.46 4.73 10.85
CA PHE A 333 -1.84 4.47 10.48
C PHE A 333 -1.95 3.05 9.91
N VAL A 334 -2.89 2.25 10.42
CA VAL A 334 -3.11 0.85 10.00
C VAL A 334 -4.36 0.75 9.13
N VAL A 335 -4.22 0.28 7.89
CA VAL A 335 -5.33 -0.04 7.01
C VAL A 335 -5.38 -1.56 6.86
N GLN A 336 -6.50 -2.19 7.23
CA GLN A 336 -6.56 -3.65 7.24
C GLN A 336 -7.98 -4.15 7.00
N TRP A 337 -8.18 -4.95 5.95
CA TRP A 337 -9.44 -5.68 5.78
C TRP A 337 -9.63 -6.68 6.92
N LEU A 338 -10.83 -6.71 7.52
CA LEU A 338 -11.13 -7.67 8.60
C LEU A 338 -11.07 -9.12 8.15
N PHE A 339 -11.23 -9.37 6.85
CA PHE A 339 -11.16 -10.69 6.23
C PHE A 339 -10.20 -10.63 5.05
N ASP A 340 -8.94 -10.31 5.32
CA ASP A 340 -7.91 -10.18 4.28
C ASP A 340 -7.69 -11.50 3.52
N GLU A 341 -7.66 -11.44 2.18
CA GLU A 341 -7.52 -12.64 1.36
C GLU A 341 -6.17 -13.35 1.58
N ALA A 342 -5.08 -12.61 1.81
CA ALA A 342 -3.77 -13.20 2.06
C ALA A 342 -3.73 -13.90 3.44
N GLN A 343 -4.37 -13.32 4.46
CA GLN A 343 -4.56 -13.98 5.76
C GLN A 343 -5.32 -15.29 5.61
N LEU A 344 -6.47 -15.28 4.93
CA LEU A 344 -7.27 -16.49 4.69
C LEU A 344 -6.49 -17.55 3.89
N THR A 345 -5.66 -17.11 2.94
CA THR A 345 -4.84 -18.00 2.13
C THR A 345 -3.79 -18.73 2.97
N VAL A 346 -3.05 -18.02 3.84
CA VAL A 346 -2.08 -18.66 4.77
C VAL A 346 -2.78 -19.46 5.87
N ASP A 347 -4.05 -19.18 6.14
CA ASP A 347 -4.94 -19.98 7.01
C ASP A 347 -5.51 -21.23 6.32
N ASN A 348 -5.13 -21.47 5.06
CA ASN A 348 -5.59 -22.57 4.23
C ASN A 348 -7.12 -22.59 4.05
N VAL A 349 -7.70 -21.39 3.90
CA VAL A 349 -9.11 -21.19 3.57
C VAL A 349 -9.25 -20.84 2.09
N HIS A 350 -10.01 -21.67 1.37
CA HIS A 350 -10.32 -21.47 -0.06
C HIS A 350 -11.83 -21.33 -0.24
N LEU A 351 -12.29 -20.12 -0.57
CA LEU A 351 -13.70 -19.85 -0.84
C LEU A 351 -14.00 -20.16 -2.31
N THR A 352 -14.61 -21.32 -2.54
CA THR A 352 -14.79 -21.92 -3.89
C THR A 352 -16.19 -21.71 -4.48
N GLY A 353 -17.02 -20.88 -3.84
CA GLY A 353 -18.43 -20.69 -4.19
C GLY A 353 -19.37 -21.82 -3.80
N GLN A 354 -18.83 -22.92 -3.27
CA GLN A 354 -19.64 -23.95 -2.61
C GLN A 354 -20.19 -23.41 -1.28
N PRO A 355 -21.41 -23.84 -0.86
CA PRO A 355 -21.98 -23.44 0.42
C PRO A 355 -20.98 -23.60 1.58
N VAL A 356 -20.75 -22.51 2.31
CA VAL A 356 -19.79 -22.46 3.41
C VAL A 356 -20.27 -23.34 4.55
N GLN A 357 -19.47 -24.35 4.90
CA GLN A 357 -19.76 -25.24 6.03
C GLN A 357 -19.71 -24.47 7.37
N GLU A 358 -20.50 -24.91 8.35
CA GLU A 358 -20.60 -24.28 9.67
C GLU A 358 -19.23 -23.99 10.32
N GLY A 359 -18.33 -24.97 10.28
CA GLY A 359 -16.99 -24.84 10.87
C GLY A 359 -16.14 -23.77 10.18
N LEU A 360 -16.25 -23.62 8.86
CA LEU A 360 -15.54 -22.59 8.10
C LEU A 360 -16.14 -21.21 8.38
N ARG A 361 -17.47 -21.13 8.47
CA ARG A 361 -18.20 -19.92 8.85
C ARG A 361 -17.77 -19.41 10.23
N LEU A 362 -17.72 -20.27 11.24
CA LEU A 362 -17.28 -19.91 12.58
C LEU A 362 -15.81 -19.47 12.60
N TYR A 363 -14.96 -20.13 11.80
CA TYR A 363 -13.56 -19.74 11.63
C TYR A 363 -13.44 -18.31 11.10
N ILE A 364 -14.14 -17.98 10.01
CA ILE A 364 -14.12 -16.64 9.39
C ILE A 364 -14.65 -15.58 10.37
N GLN A 365 -15.76 -15.85 11.07
CA GLN A 365 -16.30 -14.92 12.08
C GLN A 365 -15.31 -14.68 13.23
N ASN A 366 -14.61 -15.72 13.69
CA ASN A 366 -13.61 -15.59 14.74
C ASN A 366 -12.38 -14.82 14.24
N LEU A 367 -11.93 -15.04 13.01
CA LEU A 367 -10.85 -14.26 12.39
C LEU A 367 -11.17 -12.77 12.42
N GLY A 368 -12.36 -12.37 11.94
CA GLY A 368 -12.77 -10.97 11.97
C GLY A 368 -12.87 -10.39 13.39
N ARG A 369 -13.30 -11.21 14.37
CA ARG A 369 -13.34 -10.81 15.79
C ARG A 369 -11.95 -10.62 16.38
N GLU A 370 -11.03 -11.53 16.13
CA GLU A 370 -9.64 -11.46 16.57
C GLU A 370 -8.94 -10.27 15.96
N LEU A 371 -9.07 -10.05 14.65
CA LEU A 371 -8.46 -8.91 13.98
C LEU A 371 -8.96 -7.57 14.54
N ARG A 372 -10.29 -7.43 14.71
CA ARG A 372 -10.89 -6.27 15.40
C ARG A 372 -10.34 -6.08 16.81
N HIS A 373 -10.16 -7.17 17.56
CA HIS A 373 -9.62 -7.11 18.91
C HIS A 373 -8.20 -6.55 18.92
N THR A 374 -7.34 -6.99 18.01
CA THR A 374 -5.95 -6.49 17.90
C THR A 374 -5.88 -5.01 17.53
N LEU A 375 -6.89 -4.48 16.85
CA LEU A 375 -6.94 -3.07 16.44
C LEU A 375 -7.57 -2.15 17.49
N LYS A 376 -8.13 -2.69 18.59
CA LYS A 376 -8.87 -1.91 19.60
C LYS A 376 -8.05 -0.74 20.16
N ASP A 377 -6.77 -0.97 20.42
CA ASP A 377 -5.85 0.02 21.00
C ASP A 377 -4.96 0.70 19.94
N VAL A 378 -5.30 0.56 18.66
CA VAL A 378 -4.65 1.26 17.55
C VAL A 378 -5.44 2.54 17.23
N PRO A 379 -5.01 3.73 17.70
CA PRO A 379 -5.79 4.96 17.59
C PRO A 379 -5.98 5.48 16.16
N ALA A 380 -5.12 5.09 15.23
CA ALA A 380 -5.20 5.46 13.83
C ALA A 380 -5.33 4.20 12.98
N SER A 381 -6.58 3.85 12.66
CA SER A 381 -6.88 2.62 11.92
C SER A 381 -8.11 2.76 11.04
N PHE A 382 -8.10 2.02 9.93
CA PHE A 382 -9.22 1.89 9.01
C PHE A 382 -9.38 0.40 8.66
N ALA A 383 -10.41 -0.24 9.20
CA ALA A 383 -10.62 -1.66 9.05
C ALA A 383 -12.06 -2.02 8.65
N PRO A 384 -12.35 -2.02 7.34
CA PRO A 384 -13.66 -2.39 6.82
C PRO A 384 -13.88 -3.91 6.90
N ALA A 385 -15.13 -4.31 7.10
CA ALA A 385 -15.57 -5.70 7.11
C ALA A 385 -15.75 -6.27 5.69
N CYS A 386 -14.68 -6.30 4.90
CA CYS A 386 -14.67 -6.78 3.52
C CYS A 386 -13.73 -7.97 3.34
N LEU A 387 -14.01 -8.79 2.32
CA LEU A 387 -13.08 -9.80 1.81
C LEU A 387 -12.34 -9.20 0.62
N SER A 388 -11.11 -8.75 0.84
CA SER A 388 -10.29 -8.11 -0.18
C SER A 388 -8.83 -8.13 0.26
N HIS A 389 -7.91 -7.73 -0.62
CA HIS A 389 -6.50 -7.53 -0.30
C HIS A 389 -5.96 -6.27 -0.97
N GLU A 390 -5.22 -5.46 -0.20
CA GLU A 390 -4.68 -4.15 -0.57
C GLU A 390 -5.75 -3.11 -0.92
N ILE A 391 -5.45 -1.83 -0.72
CA ILE A 391 -6.36 -0.75 -1.12
C ILE A 391 -5.67 0.53 -1.54
N ILE A 392 -4.56 0.94 -0.91
CA ILE A 392 -4.11 2.35 -1.00
C ILE A 392 -3.57 2.76 -2.37
N ILE A 393 -3.17 1.82 -3.24
CA ILE A 393 -2.74 2.11 -4.61
C ILE A 393 -3.79 1.74 -5.67
N ARG A 394 -5.00 1.35 -5.27
CA ARG A 394 -6.11 1.10 -6.20
C ARG A 394 -6.78 2.42 -6.56
N SER A 395 -7.20 2.60 -7.81
CA SER A 395 -7.84 3.86 -8.21
C SER A 395 -9.19 4.12 -7.54
N HIS A 396 -9.91 3.07 -7.16
CA HIS A 396 -11.19 3.14 -6.44
C HIS A 396 -11.02 3.16 -4.90
N TRP A 397 -9.84 3.48 -4.37
CA TRP A 397 -9.57 3.48 -2.91
C TRP A 397 -10.36 4.54 -2.14
N THR A 398 -10.95 5.49 -2.85
CA THR A 398 -11.84 6.54 -2.34
C THR A 398 -13.22 6.02 -1.92
N ASP A 399 -13.63 4.87 -2.45
CA ASP A 399 -15.04 4.45 -2.45
C ASP A 399 -15.42 3.74 -1.16
N VAL A 400 -14.48 3.01 -0.57
CA VAL A 400 -14.70 2.30 0.70
C VAL A 400 -14.84 3.28 1.85
N GLN A 401 -15.86 3.07 2.67
CA GLN A 401 -16.19 3.89 3.83
C GLN A 401 -16.43 3.03 5.06
N VAL A 402 -16.00 3.52 6.21
CA VAL A 402 -16.37 2.96 7.51
C VAL A 402 -17.06 4.06 8.29
N LYS A 403 -18.28 3.80 8.77
CA LYS A 403 -19.13 4.78 9.48
C LYS A 403 -19.26 6.11 8.71
N GLY A 404 -19.48 6.02 7.39
CA GLY A 404 -19.63 7.17 6.48
C GLY A 404 -18.34 7.99 6.23
N THR A 405 -17.18 7.49 6.63
CA THR A 405 -15.88 8.14 6.40
C THR A 405 -15.04 7.32 5.44
N SER A 406 -14.62 7.92 4.32
CA SER A 406 -13.68 7.30 3.36
C SER A 406 -12.26 7.21 3.92
N LEU A 407 -11.44 6.28 3.42
CA LEU A 407 -10.03 6.17 3.80
C LEU A 407 -9.20 7.47 3.56
N PRO A 408 -9.27 8.15 2.39
CA PRO A 408 -8.55 9.41 2.19
C PRO A 408 -8.92 10.49 3.23
N ARG A 409 -10.20 10.58 3.61
CA ARG A 409 -10.67 11.49 4.66
C ARG A 409 -10.11 11.10 6.04
N ALA A 410 -10.06 9.82 6.38
CA ALA A 410 -9.48 9.35 7.63
C ALA A 410 -7.99 9.69 7.75
N LEU A 411 -7.23 9.52 6.67
CA LEU A 411 -5.81 9.92 6.60
C LEU A 411 -5.64 11.44 6.75
N HIS A 412 -6.51 12.23 6.13
CA HIS A 412 -6.52 13.69 6.33
C HIS A 412 -6.79 14.08 7.78
N CYS A 413 -7.74 13.41 8.44
CA CYS A 413 -8.02 13.63 9.86
C CYS A 413 -6.82 13.27 10.74
N TRP A 414 -6.13 12.18 10.41
CA TRP A 414 -4.91 11.77 11.10
C TRP A 414 -3.80 12.82 10.93
N ASP A 415 -3.56 13.31 9.70
CA ASP A 415 -2.60 14.38 9.45
C ASP A 415 -2.87 15.64 10.30
N ARG A 416 -4.14 16.03 10.41
CA ARG A 416 -4.55 17.17 11.26
C ARG A 416 -4.30 16.89 12.74
N SER A 417 -4.61 15.68 13.21
CA SER A 417 -4.40 15.29 14.62
C SER A 417 -2.92 15.40 15.03
N LEU A 418 -2.00 15.11 14.11
CA LEU A 418 -0.56 15.22 14.34
C LEU A 418 -0.07 16.67 14.32
N HIS A 419 -0.69 17.57 13.54
CA HIS A 419 -0.36 19.00 13.57
C HIS A 419 -0.82 19.70 14.85
N ASP A 420 -2.04 19.37 15.33
CA ASP A 420 -2.61 20.01 16.52
C ASP A 420 -2.03 19.49 17.84
N SER A 421 -1.23 18.41 17.82
CA SER A 421 -0.55 17.89 19.02
C SER A 421 0.38 18.91 19.71
N HIS A 422 0.81 19.96 19.00
CA HIS A 422 1.55 21.10 19.58
C HIS A 422 0.67 22.15 20.26
N LYS A 423 -0.65 22.11 20.08
CA LYS A 423 -1.61 22.95 20.80
C LYS A 423 -2.11 22.14 22.00
N ALA A 424 -2.09 22.74 23.20
CA ALA A 424 -2.33 22.09 24.49
C ALA A 424 -3.71 21.40 24.68
N SER A 425 -4.53 21.34 23.63
CA SER A 425 -5.88 20.80 23.63
C SER A 425 -5.91 19.45 22.91
N LYS A 426 -5.76 18.34 23.66
CA LYS A 426 -5.87 16.94 23.15
C LYS A 426 -7.30 16.55 22.74
N THR A 427 -8.13 17.51 22.35
CA THR A 427 -9.53 17.24 22.01
C THR A 427 -9.59 16.59 20.64
N PRO A 428 -10.31 15.46 20.48
CA PRO A 428 -10.53 14.88 19.17
C PRO A 428 -11.17 15.91 18.23
N LEU A 429 -10.68 15.98 17.00
CA LEU A 429 -11.21 16.87 15.97
C LEU A 429 -12.68 16.52 15.71
N LYS A 430 -13.59 17.46 16.01
CA LYS A 430 -15.03 17.26 15.81
C LYS A 430 -15.31 16.93 14.34
N GLY A 431 -15.94 15.78 14.09
CA GLY A 431 -16.28 15.32 12.73
C GLY A 431 -15.10 14.80 11.89
N CYS A 432 -13.95 14.52 12.51
CA CYS A 432 -12.76 13.98 11.85
C CYS A 432 -12.25 12.71 12.55
N PRO A 433 -12.94 11.56 12.41
CA PRO A 433 -12.56 10.32 13.07
C PRO A 433 -11.31 9.71 12.45
N VAL A 434 -10.48 9.07 13.29
CA VAL A 434 -9.19 8.48 12.91
C VAL A 434 -9.12 6.97 13.26
N HIS A 435 -9.97 6.50 14.18
CA HIS A 435 -10.16 5.09 14.50
C HIS A 435 -11.48 4.59 13.91
N LEU A 436 -11.41 3.84 12.82
CA LEU A 436 -12.54 3.44 11.99
C LEU A 436 -12.49 1.95 11.72
N VAL A 437 -13.00 1.17 12.67
CA VAL A 437 -13.11 -0.29 12.57
C VAL A 437 -14.59 -0.67 12.49
N ASP A 438 -14.95 -1.50 11.50
CA ASP A 438 -16.30 -2.06 11.39
C ASP A 438 -16.60 -3.05 12.51
N SER A 439 -17.87 -3.14 12.89
CA SER A 439 -18.35 -4.02 13.97
C SER A 439 -19.09 -5.26 13.47
N CYS A 440 -19.51 -5.28 12.20
CA CYS A 440 -20.30 -6.38 11.67
C CYS A 440 -19.43 -7.64 11.46
N PRO A 441 -19.98 -8.85 11.68
CA PRO A 441 -19.17 -10.06 11.92
C PRO A 441 -18.85 -10.86 10.65
N TRP A 442 -19.27 -10.42 9.47
CA TRP A 442 -19.19 -11.18 8.23
C TRP A 442 -18.45 -10.42 7.14
N PRO A 443 -17.73 -11.08 6.22
CA PRO A 443 -17.20 -10.39 5.06
C PRO A 443 -18.34 -9.74 4.28
N HIS A 444 -18.07 -8.58 3.69
CA HIS A 444 -19.02 -7.86 2.86
C HIS A 444 -20.32 -7.44 3.56
N CYS A 445 -20.37 -7.39 4.89
CA CYS A 445 -21.49 -6.72 5.57
C CYS A 445 -21.44 -5.19 5.43
N ASN A 446 -20.29 -4.64 5.02
CA ASN A 446 -20.18 -3.22 4.67
C ASN A 446 -20.58 -3.02 3.18
N PRO A 447 -21.57 -2.17 2.87
CA PRO A 447 -22.06 -1.99 1.51
C PRO A 447 -21.06 -1.29 0.58
N SER A 448 -20.05 -0.61 1.12
CA SER A 448 -18.99 0.06 0.35
C SER A 448 -17.78 -0.83 0.06
N CYS A 449 -17.86 -2.13 0.35
CA CYS A 449 -16.79 -3.06 0.02
C CYS A 449 -16.53 -3.11 -1.49
N PRO A 450 -15.26 -3.28 -1.92
CA PRO A 450 -14.94 -3.43 -3.34
C PRO A 450 -15.70 -4.61 -3.96
N THR A 451 -16.47 -4.38 -5.02
CA THR A 451 -17.19 -5.45 -5.71
C THR A 451 -16.25 -6.30 -6.55
N VAL A 452 -16.48 -7.61 -6.62
CA VAL A 452 -15.88 -8.43 -7.67
C VAL A 452 -16.66 -8.21 -8.96
N ARG A 453 -15.95 -7.89 -10.04
CA ARG A 453 -16.53 -7.89 -11.38
C ARG A 453 -16.63 -9.32 -11.86
N ASP A 454 -17.82 -9.70 -12.30
CA ASP A 454 -18.04 -10.99 -12.95
C ASP A 454 -17.12 -11.08 -14.17
N GLN A 455 -16.27 -12.11 -14.22
CA GLN A 455 -15.24 -12.21 -15.25
C GLN A 455 -15.79 -12.44 -16.66
N PHE A 456 -17.04 -12.92 -16.78
CA PHE A 456 -17.66 -13.24 -18.07
C PHE A 456 -18.42 -12.05 -18.65
N THR A 457 -19.10 -11.28 -17.80
CA THR A 457 -19.95 -10.15 -18.20
C THR A 457 -19.27 -8.80 -18.02
N GLY A 458 -18.21 -8.73 -17.20
CA GLY A 458 -17.58 -7.49 -16.77
C GLY A 458 -18.46 -6.63 -15.85
N GLN A 459 -19.69 -7.09 -15.52
CA GLN A 459 -20.61 -6.38 -14.65
C GLN A 459 -20.16 -6.49 -13.19
N GLU A 460 -20.33 -5.41 -12.44
CA GLU A 460 -20.09 -5.41 -10.99
C GLU A 460 -21.15 -6.26 -10.30
N MET A 461 -20.71 -7.27 -9.55
CA MET A 461 -21.61 -8.05 -8.71
C MET A 461 -21.96 -7.22 -7.49
N ASN A 462 -23.24 -7.07 -7.20
CA ASN A 462 -23.64 -6.48 -5.93
C ASN A 462 -23.19 -7.36 -4.75
N VAL A 463 -23.20 -6.80 -3.55
CA VAL A 463 -22.67 -7.45 -2.36
C VAL A 463 -23.33 -8.80 -2.06
N ALA A 464 -24.65 -8.90 -2.25
CA ALA A 464 -25.39 -10.15 -2.06
C ALA A 464 -25.00 -11.21 -3.10
N GLN A 465 -24.89 -10.82 -4.38
CA GLN A 465 -24.43 -11.70 -5.45
C GLN A 465 -23.01 -12.20 -5.20
N PHE A 466 -22.11 -11.30 -4.78
CA PHE A 466 -20.74 -11.68 -4.44
C PHE A 466 -20.71 -12.68 -3.28
N LEU A 467 -21.46 -12.42 -2.20
CA LEU A 467 -21.53 -13.34 -1.06
C LEU A 467 -22.08 -14.71 -1.45
N MET A 468 -23.15 -14.75 -2.24
CA MET A 468 -23.70 -16.01 -2.77
C MET A 468 -22.67 -16.73 -3.67
N HIS A 469 -21.95 -15.99 -4.51
CA HIS A 469 -20.89 -16.53 -5.37
C HIS A 469 -19.70 -17.05 -4.57
N MET A 470 -19.45 -16.53 -3.36
CA MET A 470 -18.44 -17.04 -2.43
C MET A 470 -18.95 -18.18 -1.54
N GLY A 471 -20.23 -18.55 -1.68
CA GLY A 471 -20.85 -19.68 -0.97
C GLY A 471 -21.56 -19.31 0.34
N PHE A 472 -21.75 -18.03 0.65
CA PHE A 472 -22.47 -17.62 1.84
C PHE A 472 -23.99 -17.66 1.59
N ASP A 473 -24.73 -18.41 2.42
CA ASP A 473 -26.20 -18.43 2.40
C ASP A 473 -26.75 -17.21 3.15
N MET A 474 -27.63 -16.44 2.52
CA MET A 474 -28.19 -15.23 3.13
C MET A 474 -28.98 -15.49 4.40
N GLN A 475 -29.61 -16.66 4.55
CA GLN A 475 -30.25 -17.01 5.83
C GLN A 475 -29.22 -17.07 6.96
N THR A 476 -28.07 -17.67 6.67
CA THR A 476 -26.97 -17.81 7.63
C THR A 476 -26.22 -16.51 7.92
N VAL A 477 -26.20 -15.56 6.99
CA VAL A 477 -25.60 -14.24 7.18
C VAL A 477 -26.54 -13.30 7.96
N ALA A 478 -27.86 -13.43 7.77
CA ALA A 478 -28.87 -12.60 8.40
C ALA A 478 -29.12 -12.96 9.88
N GLN A 479 -29.09 -14.25 10.23
CA GLN A 479 -29.32 -14.73 11.59
C GLN A 479 -28.45 -14.04 12.67
N PRO A 480 -27.12 -13.93 12.53
CA PRO A 480 -26.29 -13.26 13.52
C PRO A 480 -26.50 -11.74 13.61
N GLN A 481 -27.12 -11.14 12.60
CA GLN A 481 -27.45 -9.71 12.56
C GLN A 481 -28.84 -9.42 13.11
N GLY A 482 -29.63 -10.45 13.44
CA GLY A 482 -31.02 -10.29 13.87
C GLY A 482 -31.94 -9.76 12.77
N LEU A 483 -31.56 -9.95 11.50
CA LEU A 483 -32.31 -9.51 10.33
C LEU A 483 -33.00 -10.72 9.67
N GLU A 484 -34.15 -10.49 9.05
CA GLU A 484 -34.70 -11.45 8.10
C GLU A 484 -33.86 -11.46 6.81
N PRO A 485 -33.75 -12.60 6.10
CA PRO A 485 -32.92 -12.70 4.89
C PRO A 485 -33.31 -11.67 3.81
N SER A 486 -34.61 -11.37 3.69
CA SER A 486 -35.13 -10.34 2.80
C SER A 486 -34.74 -8.92 3.20
N GLU A 487 -34.67 -8.64 4.50
CA GLU A 487 -34.20 -7.35 5.01
C GLU A 487 -32.70 -7.18 4.73
N LEU A 488 -31.90 -8.22 5.01
CA LEU A 488 -30.48 -8.21 4.69
C LEU A 488 -30.24 -8.04 3.18
N LEU A 489 -30.99 -8.77 2.34
CA LEU A 489 -30.91 -8.59 0.88
C LEU A 489 -31.27 -7.16 0.47
N GLY A 490 -32.31 -6.58 1.05
CA GLY A 490 -32.68 -5.17 0.81
C GLY A 490 -31.56 -4.21 1.19
N MET A 491 -30.94 -4.39 2.35
CA MET A 491 -29.81 -3.58 2.81
C MET A 491 -28.57 -3.72 1.91
N LEU A 492 -28.23 -4.95 1.53
CA LEU A 492 -27.06 -5.23 0.68
C LEU A 492 -27.27 -4.82 -0.78
N SER A 493 -28.52 -4.77 -1.25
CA SER A 493 -28.85 -4.39 -2.64
C SER A 493 -28.98 -2.88 -2.83
N ASN A 494 -29.40 -2.13 -1.79
CA ASN A 494 -29.71 -0.71 -1.91
C ASN A 494 -28.56 0.25 -1.57
N GLY A 495 -27.36 -0.25 -1.24
CA GLY A 495 -26.14 0.55 -1.14
C GLY A 495 -26.22 1.83 -0.27
N SER A 496 -27.15 1.87 0.68
CA SER A 496 -27.51 3.06 1.47
C SER A 496 -27.13 2.90 2.93
#